data_AF-J9GU32-F1
#
_entry.id   AF-J9GU32-F1
#
_cell.length_a   1.000
_cell.length_b   1.000
_cell.length_c   1.000
_cell.angle_alpha   90.00
_cell.angle_beta   90.00
_cell.angle_gamma   90.00
#
_symmetry.space_group_name_H-M   'P 1'
#
loop_
_entity.id
_entity.type
_entity.pdbx_description
1 polymer ?
#
loop_
_entity_poly.entity_id
_entity_poly.type
_entity_poly.pdbx_seq_one_letter_code
_entity_poly.pdbx_strand_id
1 'polypeptide(L)'
;MLSACQNDEDVDTSPLALVSYSPQTGDYIFGDETIVLNFNKKVQQAEGSIITVNGKETRVIINGSTVYIHVSEHIFNKVEIEIPQGALYDRATFESFKGIRLSFPIQHQKQEITVVDKNGKGDYTRIQDAIRDIPSNNSAPYLIFVANGTYEELVDINKPYIHLIGQDWNQTIITYKTCRISGPSDQYPDAWNYSSRNPANINNIPEGRDGATLITAKDFYAEDISFENKWGVDEQTGPQAEAVHTRADRIAFYHCKLRGFQDTWWTRNYTSGSSENINMRNYADNCWIEGGTDYIFGGGNLLVERSTLYNVGQQNFITAGSHMPTTEWGYVFRDCSIRGNETATAGTIYFGRPWQQSPMTVFINTLCLQPVHEEGWYTMGALPKLYAEYNTTENGWAVDTSKRRQTYDVSASFSESGKQEYDVPYTGEVVLSKEKADLMNYDKIIKANDGWNPRNFYKKLASPQVMMSQGMLSWKDNKEAVCYLIFKNGHYHAKTTQTKFAIDEENATFEVKAVNRFGSLSE
;
A
#
# COMPACT_ATOMS: atom_id res chain seq x y z
N MET A 1 0.34 2.94 -64.78
CA MET A 1 0.79 3.48 -63.48
C MET A 1 -0.28 3.17 -62.46
N LEU A 2 -0.16 2.04 -61.78
CA LEU A 2 0.28 1.92 -60.36
C LEU A 2 -0.98 1.59 -59.56
N SER A 3 -1.05 0.65 -58.62
CA SER A 3 -0.20 -0.44 -58.20
C SER A 3 -1.19 -1.29 -57.41
N ALA A 4 -1.42 -2.54 -57.83
CA ALA A 4 -2.08 -3.48 -56.94
C ALA A 4 -1.10 -3.71 -55.79
N CYS A 5 -1.50 -3.33 -54.58
CA CYS A 5 -0.74 -3.60 -53.37
C CYS A 5 -0.67 -5.12 -53.20
N GLN A 6 0.46 -5.71 -53.60
CA GLN A 6 0.95 -6.92 -52.98
C GLN A 6 1.29 -6.56 -51.53
N ASN A 7 0.35 -6.80 -50.63
CA ASN A 7 0.68 -7.20 -49.28
C ASN A 7 0.22 -8.66 -49.16
N ASP A 8 0.98 -9.56 -49.79
CA ASP A 8 1.10 -10.91 -49.25
C ASP A 8 1.84 -10.73 -47.92
N GLU A 9 1.10 -10.47 -46.84
CA GLU A 9 1.57 -10.97 -45.56
C GLU A 9 1.55 -12.48 -45.72
N ASP A 10 2.72 -13.08 -45.94
CA ASP A 10 2.92 -14.53 -45.92
C ASP A 10 2.23 -15.05 -44.64
N VAL A 11 1.02 -15.60 -44.80
CA VAL A 11 0.25 -16.14 -43.68
C VAL A 11 1.01 -17.36 -43.23
N ASP A 12 1.71 -17.24 -42.11
CA ASP A 12 2.48 -18.32 -41.53
C ASP A 12 1.57 -19.55 -41.33
N THR A 13 1.78 -20.58 -42.15
CA THR A 13 1.02 -21.84 -42.12
C THR A 13 1.63 -22.87 -41.16
N SER A 14 2.69 -22.52 -40.44
CA SER A 14 3.26 -23.41 -39.42
C SER A 14 2.25 -23.66 -38.30
N PRO A 15 2.21 -24.84 -37.68
CA PRO A 15 1.29 -25.08 -36.56
C PRO A 15 1.56 -24.14 -35.39
N LEU A 16 0.51 -23.68 -34.71
CA LEU A 16 0.66 -22.95 -33.45
C LEU A 16 1.41 -23.80 -32.40
N ALA A 17 2.53 -23.30 -31.92
CA ALA A 17 3.44 -24.01 -31.03
C ALA A 17 4.00 -23.11 -29.92
N LEU A 18 4.22 -23.70 -28.74
CA LEU A 18 4.99 -23.07 -27.67
C LEU A 18 6.48 -23.10 -28.05
N VAL A 19 7.11 -21.94 -28.06
CA VAL A 19 8.53 -21.74 -28.43
C VAL A 19 9.43 -21.78 -27.21
N SER A 20 9.02 -21.08 -26.14
CA SER A 20 9.77 -21.04 -24.89
C SER A 20 8.84 -20.75 -23.73
N TYR A 21 9.31 -21.09 -22.53
CA TYR A 21 8.66 -20.71 -21.30
C TYR A 21 9.71 -20.36 -20.24
N SER A 22 9.31 -19.49 -19.32
CA SER A 22 10.05 -19.14 -18.13
C SER A 22 9.06 -19.08 -16.97
N PRO A 23 9.37 -19.64 -15.80
CA PRO A 23 10.65 -20.26 -15.40
C PRO A 23 10.82 -21.70 -15.92
N GLN A 24 12.07 -22.19 -15.96
CA GLN A 24 12.46 -23.56 -16.30
C GLN A 24 12.75 -24.42 -15.06
N THR A 25 13.01 -25.71 -15.27
CA THR A 25 13.39 -26.66 -14.20
C THR A 25 14.63 -26.17 -13.45
N GLY A 26 14.49 -25.94 -12.14
CA GLY A 26 15.58 -25.47 -11.28
C GLY A 26 15.66 -23.95 -11.11
N ASP A 27 14.85 -23.17 -11.82
CA ASP A 27 14.78 -21.72 -11.64
C ASP A 27 14.07 -21.33 -10.33
N TYR A 28 14.41 -20.14 -9.84
CA TYR A 28 13.75 -19.49 -8.72
C TYR A 28 12.55 -18.69 -9.21
N ILE A 29 11.43 -18.75 -8.48
CA ILE A 29 10.28 -17.86 -8.72
C ILE A 29 10.20 -16.91 -7.54
N PHE A 30 10.61 -15.65 -7.74
CA PHE A 30 10.41 -14.58 -6.79
C PHE A 30 9.76 -13.36 -7.47
N GLY A 31 8.85 -12.71 -6.76
CA GLY A 31 8.48 -11.32 -6.98
C GLY A 31 7.20 -11.08 -7.78
N ASP A 32 7.06 -11.58 -8.99
CA ASP A 32 5.90 -11.28 -9.85
C ASP A 32 5.01 -12.51 -10.18
N GLU A 33 5.51 -13.70 -9.88
CA GLU A 33 4.86 -14.98 -10.17
C GLU A 33 4.32 -15.07 -11.60
N THR A 34 4.97 -14.40 -12.55
CA THR A 34 4.52 -14.42 -13.93
C THR A 34 5.22 -15.53 -14.68
N ILE A 35 4.49 -16.61 -14.93
CA ILE A 35 4.95 -17.62 -15.88
C ILE A 35 4.73 -17.05 -17.28
N VAL A 36 5.81 -16.90 -18.03
CA VAL A 36 5.78 -16.36 -19.38
C VAL A 36 5.86 -17.51 -20.36
N LEU A 37 4.87 -17.62 -21.22
CA LEU A 37 4.82 -18.58 -22.32
C LEU A 37 4.90 -17.82 -23.63
N ASN A 38 5.91 -18.11 -24.45
CA ASN A 38 6.10 -17.49 -25.76
C ASN A 38 5.69 -18.47 -26.85
N PHE A 39 4.81 -18.04 -27.75
CA PHE A 39 4.34 -18.81 -28.89
C PHE A 39 4.99 -18.31 -30.18
N ASN A 40 5.02 -19.15 -31.22
CA ASN A 40 5.52 -18.76 -32.54
C ASN A 40 4.60 -17.75 -33.24
N LYS A 41 3.36 -17.62 -32.79
CA LYS A 41 2.31 -16.78 -33.39
C LYS A 41 1.53 -15.99 -32.35
N LYS A 42 0.77 -14.99 -32.79
CA LYS A 42 -0.14 -14.23 -31.92
C LYS A 42 -1.29 -15.12 -31.47
N VAL A 43 -1.53 -15.19 -30.16
CA VAL A 43 -2.56 -16.07 -29.58
C VAL A 43 -3.72 -15.28 -29.00
N GLN A 44 -4.85 -15.96 -28.82
CA GLN A 44 -5.99 -15.47 -28.06
C GLN A 44 -6.60 -16.63 -27.25
N GLN A 45 -7.18 -16.33 -26.09
CA GLN A 45 -7.87 -17.31 -25.27
C GLN A 45 -9.30 -17.53 -25.78
N ALA A 46 -9.72 -18.78 -25.89
CA ALA A 46 -11.09 -19.14 -26.22
C ALA A 46 -12.03 -18.78 -25.07
N GLU A 47 -13.21 -18.24 -25.40
CA GLU A 47 -14.22 -17.85 -24.42
C GLU A 47 -14.65 -19.06 -23.56
N GLY A 48 -14.72 -18.87 -22.25
CA GLY A 48 -15.07 -19.91 -21.29
C GLY A 48 -14.01 -21.00 -21.07
N SER A 49 -12.86 -20.93 -21.73
CA SER A 49 -11.76 -21.87 -21.49
C SER A 49 -11.01 -21.56 -20.21
N ILE A 50 -10.59 -22.60 -19.49
CA ILE A 50 -9.89 -22.49 -18.20
C ILE A 50 -8.44 -22.94 -18.39
N ILE A 51 -7.50 -22.07 -18.04
CA ILE A 51 -6.09 -22.41 -17.87
C ILE A 51 -5.83 -22.52 -16.37
N THR A 52 -5.14 -23.57 -15.95
CA THR A 52 -4.84 -23.78 -14.53
C THR A 52 -3.36 -23.77 -14.24
N VAL A 53 -3.03 -23.33 -13.03
CA VAL A 53 -1.73 -23.54 -12.41
C VAL A 53 -1.93 -24.32 -11.11
N ASN A 54 -1.25 -25.47 -10.98
CA ASN A 54 -1.41 -26.43 -9.89
C ASN A 54 -2.88 -26.82 -9.64
N GLY A 55 -3.66 -26.95 -10.72
CA GLY A 55 -5.08 -27.31 -10.66
C GLY A 55 -6.01 -26.18 -10.23
N LYS A 56 -5.51 -24.95 -10.04
CA LYS A 56 -6.35 -23.77 -9.76
C LYS A 56 -6.50 -22.91 -11.01
N GLU A 57 -7.73 -22.52 -11.30
CA GLU A 57 -8.03 -21.55 -12.36
C GLU A 57 -7.22 -20.28 -12.11
N THR A 58 -6.57 -19.81 -13.16
CA THR A 58 -5.80 -18.58 -13.09
C THR A 58 -6.08 -17.68 -14.27
N ARG A 59 -5.86 -16.39 -14.04
CA ARG A 59 -5.98 -15.38 -15.06
C ARG A 59 -4.71 -15.35 -15.91
N VAL A 60 -4.91 -15.32 -17.22
CA VAL A 60 -3.84 -15.09 -18.19
C VAL A 60 -3.98 -13.70 -18.81
N ILE A 61 -2.86 -13.04 -19.04
CA ILE A 61 -2.77 -11.80 -19.79
C ILE A 61 -2.05 -12.13 -21.09
N ILE A 62 -2.66 -11.80 -22.23
CA ILE A 62 -2.11 -12.11 -23.54
C ILE A 62 -1.68 -10.82 -24.22
N ASN A 63 -0.41 -10.75 -24.64
CA ASN A 63 0.12 -9.65 -25.43
C ASN A 63 0.80 -10.20 -26.69
N GLY A 64 0.10 -10.15 -27.82
CA GLY A 64 0.59 -10.70 -29.08
C GLY A 64 0.84 -12.21 -28.97
N SER A 65 2.10 -12.63 -29.08
CA SER A 65 2.52 -14.03 -28.98
C SER A 65 2.93 -14.46 -27.57
N THR A 66 2.85 -13.57 -26.59
CA THR A 66 3.26 -13.83 -25.21
C THR A 66 2.04 -13.99 -24.31
N VAL A 67 2.01 -15.06 -23.52
CA VAL A 67 1.01 -15.31 -22.49
C VAL A 67 1.69 -15.20 -21.13
N TYR A 68 1.20 -14.28 -20.31
CA TYR A 68 1.62 -14.07 -18.95
C TYR A 68 0.60 -14.72 -18.02
N ILE A 69 1.04 -15.71 -17.26
CA ILE A 69 0.20 -16.41 -16.28
C ILE A 69 0.66 -15.94 -14.91
N HIS A 70 -0.17 -15.15 -14.23
CA HIS A 70 0.11 -14.79 -12.85
C HIS A 70 -0.30 -15.93 -11.95
N VAL A 71 0.60 -16.39 -11.08
CA VAL A 71 0.19 -17.32 -10.06
C VAL A 71 -0.42 -16.54 -8.89
N SER A 72 -1.70 -16.77 -8.66
CA SER A 72 -2.47 -16.12 -7.58
C SER A 72 -2.16 -16.67 -6.18
N GLU A 73 -1.51 -17.84 -6.12
CA GLU A 73 -1.16 -18.56 -4.91
C GLU A 73 0.28 -19.04 -4.93
N HIS A 74 0.86 -19.16 -3.74
CA HIS A 74 2.21 -19.65 -3.58
C HIS A 74 2.36 -21.06 -4.15
N ILE A 75 3.30 -21.23 -5.08
CA ILE A 75 3.65 -22.55 -5.61
C ILE A 75 4.74 -23.18 -4.76
N PHE A 76 4.60 -24.47 -4.46
CA PHE A 76 5.59 -25.23 -3.71
C PHE A 76 6.18 -26.36 -4.54
N ASN A 77 7.51 -26.43 -4.60
CA ASN A 77 8.31 -27.54 -5.15
C ASN A 77 8.15 -27.82 -6.65
N LYS A 78 7.00 -27.52 -7.26
CA LYS A 78 6.74 -27.67 -8.70
C LYS A 78 5.64 -26.73 -9.17
N VAL A 79 5.79 -26.23 -10.39
CA VAL A 79 4.71 -25.57 -11.13
C VAL A 79 4.13 -26.59 -12.10
N GLU A 80 2.81 -26.80 -12.04
CA GLU A 80 2.06 -27.51 -13.06
C GLU A 80 1.15 -26.54 -13.82
N ILE A 81 1.39 -26.33 -15.10
CA ILE A 81 0.54 -25.50 -15.97
C ILE A 81 -0.26 -26.44 -16.84
N GLU A 82 -1.57 -26.27 -16.89
CA GLU A 82 -2.44 -26.98 -17.79
C GLU A 82 -3.19 -26.00 -18.70
N ILE A 83 -2.83 -26.02 -19.98
CA ILE A 83 -3.57 -25.36 -21.05
C ILE A 83 -4.29 -26.46 -21.83
N PRO A 84 -5.61 -26.61 -21.69
CA PRO A 84 -6.32 -27.64 -22.43
C PRO A 84 -6.31 -27.36 -23.93
N GLN A 85 -6.51 -28.39 -24.72
CA GLN A 85 -6.66 -28.25 -26.18
C GLN A 85 -7.76 -27.23 -26.49
N GLY A 86 -7.47 -26.30 -27.41
CA GLY A 86 -8.42 -25.27 -27.82
C GLY A 86 -8.58 -24.10 -26.83
N ALA A 87 -7.91 -24.11 -25.67
CA ALA A 87 -7.95 -22.96 -24.77
C ALA A 87 -7.24 -21.73 -25.33
N LEU A 88 -6.23 -21.94 -26.18
CA LEU A 88 -5.57 -20.90 -26.97
C LEU A 88 -5.74 -21.21 -28.46
N TYR A 89 -5.80 -20.17 -29.29
CA TYR A 89 -5.82 -20.31 -30.75
C TYR A 89 -5.02 -19.19 -31.44
N ASP A 90 -4.57 -19.45 -32.66
CA ASP A 90 -3.90 -18.47 -33.51
C ASP A 90 -4.91 -17.41 -33.94
N ARG A 91 -4.63 -16.14 -33.62
CA ARG A 91 -5.51 -15.02 -33.92
C ARG A 91 -5.75 -14.83 -35.43
N ALA A 92 -4.80 -15.21 -36.28
CA ALA A 92 -4.91 -15.02 -37.73
C ALA A 92 -5.70 -16.15 -38.41
N THR A 93 -5.37 -17.40 -38.08
CA THR A 93 -5.91 -18.59 -38.78
C THR A 93 -7.03 -19.31 -38.03
N PHE A 94 -7.29 -18.94 -36.77
CA PHE A 94 -8.16 -19.68 -35.84
C PHE A 94 -7.73 -21.11 -35.57
N GLU A 95 -6.49 -21.48 -35.92
CA GLU A 95 -5.92 -22.79 -35.57
C GLU A 95 -5.84 -22.94 -34.04
N SER A 96 -6.45 -24.00 -33.52
CA SER A 96 -6.44 -24.28 -32.08
C SER A 96 -5.09 -24.82 -31.62
N PHE A 97 -4.60 -24.31 -30.49
CA PHE A 97 -3.46 -24.89 -29.80
C PHE A 97 -3.82 -26.30 -29.31
N LYS A 98 -2.91 -27.25 -29.51
CA LYS A 98 -3.12 -28.67 -29.11
C LYS A 98 -3.23 -28.88 -27.60
N GLY A 99 -2.94 -27.85 -26.81
CA GLY A 99 -2.85 -27.90 -25.37
C GLY A 99 -1.46 -28.34 -24.92
N ILE A 100 -1.14 -28.04 -23.66
CA ILE A 100 0.10 -28.46 -23.04
C ILE A 100 -0.10 -28.65 -21.54
N ARG A 101 0.58 -29.66 -21.00
CA ARG A 101 0.82 -29.79 -19.57
C ARG A 101 2.31 -29.61 -19.31
N LEU A 102 2.68 -28.52 -18.67
CA LEU A 102 4.05 -28.28 -18.21
C LEU A 102 4.12 -28.65 -16.73
N SER A 103 5.14 -29.40 -16.34
CA SER A 103 5.43 -29.69 -14.94
C SER A 103 6.92 -29.58 -14.74
N PHE A 104 7.37 -28.60 -13.96
CA PHE A 104 8.78 -28.40 -13.66
C PHE A 104 8.98 -28.14 -12.16
N PRO A 105 10.00 -28.76 -11.54
CA PRO A 105 10.30 -28.50 -10.15
C PRO A 105 10.93 -27.12 -10.00
N ILE A 106 10.61 -26.46 -8.90
CA ILE A 106 11.23 -25.20 -8.48
C ILE A 106 12.10 -25.44 -7.26
N GLN A 107 13.20 -24.70 -7.14
CA GLN A 107 14.03 -24.72 -5.93
C GLN A 107 13.61 -23.57 -5.01
N HIS A 108 13.42 -23.89 -3.72
CA HIS A 108 13.38 -22.87 -2.67
C HIS A 108 14.75 -22.81 -2.02
N GLN A 109 15.54 -21.81 -2.39
CA GLN A 109 16.72 -21.45 -1.61
C GLN A 109 16.28 -20.44 -0.56
N LYS A 110 16.53 -20.79 0.71
CA LYS A 110 16.42 -19.81 1.79
C LYS A 110 17.45 -18.71 1.53
N GLN A 111 16.99 -17.46 1.61
CA GLN A 111 17.81 -16.29 1.38
C GLN A 111 17.89 -15.48 2.66
N GLU A 112 19.04 -14.86 2.89
CA GLU A 112 19.13 -13.86 3.93
C GLU A 112 18.34 -12.62 3.53
N ILE A 113 17.75 -11.97 4.51
CA ILE A 113 17.12 -10.65 4.35
C ILE A 113 18.05 -9.59 4.92
N THR A 114 17.81 -8.33 4.54
CA THR A 114 18.52 -7.19 5.11
C THR A 114 17.92 -6.84 6.47
N VAL A 115 18.76 -6.60 7.47
CA VAL A 115 18.35 -6.21 8.82
C VAL A 115 18.90 -4.84 9.18
N VAL A 116 18.03 -3.99 9.69
CA VAL A 116 18.38 -2.69 10.25
C VAL A 116 18.17 -2.74 11.76
N ASP A 117 19.24 -2.59 12.53
CA ASP A 117 19.19 -2.44 13.99
C ASP A 117 20.08 -1.27 14.41
N LYS A 118 19.45 -0.23 14.97
CA LYS A 118 20.16 0.97 15.42
C LYS A 118 21.24 0.69 16.47
N ASN A 119 21.19 -0.45 17.15
CA ASN A 119 22.17 -0.88 18.15
C ASN A 119 23.35 -1.68 17.55
N GLY A 120 23.36 -1.91 16.23
CA GLY A 120 24.50 -2.45 15.51
C GLY A 120 24.56 -3.97 15.37
N LYS A 121 23.48 -4.72 15.67
CA LYS A 121 23.43 -6.17 15.41
C LYS A 121 22.91 -6.52 14.00
N GLY A 122 22.39 -5.54 13.27
CA GLY A 122 21.93 -5.68 11.89
C GLY A 122 23.03 -5.46 10.86
N ASP A 123 22.68 -5.56 9.58
CA ASP A 123 23.56 -5.21 8.46
C ASP A 123 23.76 -3.70 8.37
N TYR A 124 22.76 -2.92 8.82
CA TYR A 124 22.79 -1.46 8.89
C TYR A 124 22.26 -0.97 10.24
N THR A 125 22.68 0.24 10.63
CA THR A 125 22.12 0.96 11.79
C THR A 125 21.07 2.00 11.41
N ARG A 126 20.95 2.29 10.12
CA ARG A 126 20.06 3.31 9.53
C ARG A 126 19.23 2.73 8.41
N ILE A 127 17.96 3.09 8.36
CA ILE A 127 17.01 2.62 7.35
C ILE A 127 17.37 3.20 5.98
N GLN A 128 17.72 4.49 5.93
CA GLN A 128 18.05 5.16 4.68
C GLN A 128 19.32 4.61 4.01
N ASP A 129 20.29 4.12 4.81
CA ASP A 129 21.51 3.51 4.29
C ASP A 129 21.22 2.15 3.65
N ALA A 130 20.40 1.31 4.28
CA ALA A 130 19.93 0.06 3.68
C ALA A 130 19.20 0.29 2.35
N ILE A 131 18.35 1.32 2.27
CA ILE A 131 17.65 1.69 1.02
C ILE A 131 18.64 2.17 -0.05
N ARG A 132 19.68 2.92 0.33
CA ARG A 132 20.66 3.49 -0.60
C ARG A 132 21.43 2.42 -1.38
N ASP A 133 21.66 1.26 -0.76
CA ASP A 133 22.46 0.18 -1.35
C ASP A 133 21.65 -0.73 -2.30
N ILE A 134 20.33 -0.58 -2.36
CA ILE A 134 19.47 -1.32 -3.31
C ILE A 134 19.74 -0.83 -4.75
N PRO A 135 19.79 -1.70 -5.78
CA PRO A 135 19.87 -1.25 -7.17
C PRO A 135 18.63 -0.44 -7.59
N SER A 136 18.82 0.64 -8.37
CA SER A 136 17.69 1.48 -8.81
C SER A 136 16.68 0.76 -9.72
N ASN A 137 17.11 -0.29 -10.42
CA ASN A 137 16.29 -1.12 -11.29
C ASN A 137 15.73 -2.37 -10.59
N ASN A 138 15.55 -2.32 -9.25
CA ASN A 138 14.98 -3.42 -8.49
C ASN A 138 13.64 -3.87 -9.10
N SER A 139 13.46 -5.16 -9.32
CA SER A 139 12.28 -5.70 -10.01
C SER A 139 11.52 -6.73 -9.20
N ALA A 140 11.94 -6.99 -7.96
CA ALA A 140 11.32 -7.95 -7.05
C ALA A 140 11.42 -7.45 -5.60
N PRO A 141 10.57 -7.95 -4.68
CA PRO A 141 10.58 -7.57 -3.28
C PRO A 141 11.98 -7.64 -2.65
N TYR A 142 12.47 -6.49 -2.18
CA TYR A 142 13.66 -6.38 -1.36
C TYR A 142 13.24 -6.28 0.10
N LEU A 143 13.58 -7.29 0.89
CA LEU A 143 13.08 -7.46 2.25
C LEU A 143 14.03 -6.79 3.25
N ILE A 144 13.51 -5.80 3.98
CA ILE A 144 14.23 -5.12 5.06
C ILE A 144 13.46 -5.32 6.36
N PHE A 145 14.04 -6.08 7.27
CA PHE A 145 13.56 -6.17 8.64
C PHE A 145 14.15 -5.05 9.49
N VAL A 146 13.33 -4.38 10.29
CA VAL A 146 13.73 -3.24 11.12
C VAL A 146 13.45 -3.58 12.59
N ALA A 147 14.52 -3.75 13.37
CA ALA A 147 14.44 -4.08 14.79
C ALA A 147 13.73 -2.97 15.60
N ASN A 148 13.32 -3.29 16.83
CA ASN A 148 12.76 -2.30 17.75
C ASN A 148 13.72 -1.11 17.97
N GLY A 149 13.19 0.11 17.89
CA GLY A 149 13.92 1.34 18.10
C GLY A 149 13.25 2.55 17.44
N THR A 150 13.59 3.74 17.94
CA THR A 150 13.26 5.01 17.28
C THR A 150 14.37 5.41 16.33
N TYR A 151 14.05 5.50 15.04
CA TYR A 151 14.92 5.86 13.93
C TYR A 151 14.61 7.31 13.53
N GLU A 152 15.42 8.24 14.02
CA GLU A 152 15.28 9.68 13.70
C GLU A 152 15.93 9.98 12.34
N GLU A 153 15.15 9.75 11.28
CA GLU A 153 15.62 9.74 9.90
C GLU A 153 14.56 10.31 8.95
N LEU A 154 15.02 11.14 8.01
CA LEU A 154 14.21 11.56 6.87
C LEU A 154 14.29 10.48 5.77
N VAL A 155 13.33 9.55 5.76
CA VAL A 155 13.36 8.36 4.88
C VAL A 155 12.76 8.66 3.51
N ASP A 156 13.44 8.22 2.45
CA ASP A 156 12.97 8.29 1.06
C ASP A 156 13.06 6.94 0.37
N ILE A 157 11.87 6.44 0.04
CA ILE A 157 11.63 5.22 -0.71
C ILE A 157 11.51 5.61 -2.20
N ASN A 158 12.66 5.64 -2.86
CA ASN A 158 12.79 6.03 -4.26
C ASN A 158 13.16 4.88 -5.21
N LYS A 159 13.09 3.63 -4.71
CA LYS A 159 13.31 2.40 -5.49
C LYS A 159 12.11 1.47 -5.34
N PRO A 160 11.67 0.80 -6.41
CA PRO A 160 10.47 -0.02 -6.36
C PRO A 160 10.68 -1.31 -5.56
N TYR A 161 9.58 -1.94 -5.18
CA TYR A 161 9.55 -3.25 -4.50
C TYR A 161 10.26 -3.28 -3.14
N ILE A 162 10.30 -2.18 -2.40
CA ILE A 162 10.84 -2.16 -1.03
C ILE A 162 9.77 -2.65 -0.05
N HIS A 163 10.11 -3.65 0.75
CA HIS A 163 9.29 -4.16 1.85
C HIS A 163 9.96 -3.84 3.19
N LEU A 164 9.34 -2.99 4.01
CA LEU A 164 9.80 -2.65 5.36
C LEU A 164 8.98 -3.39 6.41
N ILE A 165 9.62 -4.30 7.15
CA ILE A 165 8.97 -5.12 8.16
C ILE A 165 9.52 -4.74 9.52
N GLY A 166 8.74 -4.01 10.31
CA GLY A 166 9.10 -3.71 11.69
C GLY A 166 8.99 -4.94 12.59
N GLN A 167 9.68 -4.88 13.71
CA GLN A 167 9.59 -5.91 14.74
C GLN A 167 8.30 -5.78 15.55
N ASP A 168 7.88 -4.55 15.85
CA ASP A 168 6.66 -4.23 16.60
C ASP A 168 6.24 -2.80 16.25
N TRP A 169 5.01 -2.63 15.79
CA TRP A 169 4.47 -1.32 15.41
C TRP A 169 4.47 -0.27 16.53
N ASN A 170 4.54 -0.63 17.81
CA ASN A 170 4.67 0.31 18.93
C ASN A 170 6.12 0.71 19.22
N GLN A 171 7.10 -0.09 18.80
CA GLN A 171 8.49 0.04 19.24
C GLN A 171 9.46 0.29 18.09
N THR A 172 9.12 -0.10 16.86
CA THR A 172 9.82 0.27 15.63
C THR A 172 9.19 1.53 15.07
N ILE A 173 9.86 2.67 15.24
CA ILE A 173 9.33 4.00 14.92
C ILE A 173 10.29 4.72 13.97
N ILE A 174 9.84 5.08 12.78
CA ILE A 174 10.50 6.02 11.88
C ILE A 174 9.95 7.42 12.19
N THR A 175 10.82 8.36 12.50
CA THR A 175 10.40 9.71 12.88
C THR A 175 11.35 10.79 12.39
N TYR A 176 10.82 11.97 12.14
CA TYR A 176 11.62 13.17 11.89
C TYR A 176 10.80 14.41 12.28
N LYS A 177 11.44 15.46 12.82
CA LYS A 177 10.77 16.71 13.18
C LYS A 177 10.88 17.71 12.03
N THR A 178 9.80 17.91 11.28
CA THR A 178 9.72 18.86 10.17
C THR A 178 8.29 19.39 10.01
N CYS A 179 8.15 20.60 9.49
CA CYS A 179 6.86 21.17 9.14
C CYS A 179 6.96 22.04 7.88
N ARG A 180 5.85 22.59 7.41
CA ARG A 180 5.81 23.41 6.20
C ARG A 180 5.19 24.78 6.46
N ILE A 181 6.03 25.78 6.67
CA ILE A 181 5.61 27.19 6.82
C ILE A 181 6.55 28.14 6.09
N SER A 182 6.02 29.23 5.53
CA SER A 182 6.74 30.17 4.65
C SER A 182 7.48 31.30 5.37
N GLY A 183 7.70 31.20 6.69
CA GLY A 183 8.41 32.19 7.49
C GLY A 183 8.12 32.05 8.99
N PRO A 184 8.70 32.92 9.84
CA PRO A 184 8.32 33.04 11.25
C PRO A 184 6.82 33.29 11.43
N SER A 185 6.25 32.77 12.52
CA SER A 185 4.83 32.88 12.85
C SER A 185 4.64 33.08 14.34
N ASP A 186 3.80 34.05 14.71
CA ASP A 186 3.38 34.24 16.11
C ASP A 186 2.41 33.15 16.57
N GLN A 187 1.63 32.58 15.64
CA GLN A 187 0.69 31.50 15.94
C GLN A 187 1.40 30.16 16.18
N TYR A 188 2.53 29.95 15.49
CA TYR A 188 3.34 28.75 15.61
C TYR A 188 4.79 29.14 15.92
N PRO A 189 5.08 29.52 17.18
CA PRO A 189 6.44 29.76 17.62
C PRO A 189 7.32 28.55 17.28
N ASP A 190 8.59 28.79 16.97
CA ASP A 190 9.60 27.77 16.61
C ASP A 190 9.37 26.96 15.32
N ALA A 191 8.17 26.98 14.71
CA ALA A 191 7.90 26.24 13.47
C ALA A 191 8.87 26.58 12.34
N TRP A 192 9.28 27.84 12.24
CA TRP A 192 10.25 28.26 11.23
C TRP A 192 11.61 27.56 11.37
N ASN A 193 12.03 27.19 12.58
CA ASN A 193 13.29 26.48 12.82
C ASN A 193 13.25 25.05 12.27
N TYR A 194 12.07 24.45 12.17
CA TYR A 194 11.86 23.08 11.66
C TYR A 194 11.27 23.05 10.25
N SER A 195 11.06 24.21 9.62
CA SER A 195 10.38 24.27 8.33
C SER A 195 11.25 23.70 7.20
N SER A 196 10.67 22.85 6.35
CA SER A 196 11.28 22.41 5.08
C SER A 196 11.51 23.59 4.11
N ARG A 197 10.82 24.71 4.32
CA ARG A 197 10.95 25.93 3.51
C ARG A 197 11.97 26.93 4.07
N ASN A 198 12.56 26.64 5.23
CA ASN A 198 13.63 27.47 5.77
C ASN A 198 14.95 27.10 5.08
N PRO A 199 15.60 28.01 4.34
CA PRO A 199 16.87 27.73 3.67
C PRO A 199 17.97 27.25 4.63
N ALA A 200 17.88 27.57 5.94
CA ALA A 200 18.81 27.06 6.95
C ALA A 200 18.77 25.52 7.10
N ASN A 201 17.66 24.89 6.70
CA ASN A 201 17.45 23.45 6.85
C ASN A 201 17.82 22.64 5.59
N ILE A 202 18.23 23.28 4.49
CA ILE A 202 18.41 22.62 3.18
C ILE A 202 19.36 21.41 3.19
N ASN A 203 20.36 21.42 4.09
CA ASN A 203 21.32 20.32 4.22
C ASN A 203 20.72 19.08 4.90
N ASN A 204 19.70 19.27 5.74
CA ASN A 204 19.06 18.20 6.50
C ASN A 204 17.70 17.80 5.89
N ILE A 205 17.02 18.75 5.24
CA ILE A 205 15.73 18.62 4.58
C ILE A 205 15.87 19.18 3.16
N PRO A 206 16.31 18.35 2.19
CA PRO A 206 16.41 18.77 0.80
C PRO A 206 15.10 19.29 0.22
N GLU A 207 15.19 20.16 -0.78
CA GLU A 207 14.00 20.71 -1.45
C GLU A 207 13.09 19.60 -1.99
N GLY A 208 11.78 19.75 -1.80
CA GLY A 208 10.78 18.75 -2.18
C GLY A 208 10.58 17.62 -1.17
N ARG A 209 11.29 17.63 -0.03
CA ARG A 209 11.09 16.70 1.10
C ARG A 209 10.06 17.27 2.08
N ASP A 210 8.80 17.21 1.66
CA ASP A 210 7.65 17.55 2.50
C ASP A 210 7.16 16.28 3.23
N GLY A 211 7.72 16.05 4.42
CA GLY A 211 7.30 14.98 5.34
C GLY A 211 8.45 14.13 5.89
N ALA A 212 8.20 13.39 6.96
CA ALA A 212 9.19 12.52 7.60
C ALA A 212 9.57 11.30 6.74
N THR A 213 8.59 10.71 6.05
CA THR A 213 8.79 9.59 5.12
C THR A 213 8.17 9.89 3.76
N LEU A 214 8.99 9.87 2.71
CA LEU A 214 8.58 10.08 1.34
C LEU A 214 8.62 8.76 0.56
N ILE A 215 7.55 8.43 -0.15
CA ILE A 215 7.43 7.22 -0.96
C ILE A 215 7.11 7.62 -2.40
N THR A 216 8.11 7.57 -3.26
CA THR A 216 8.02 7.99 -4.68
C THR A 216 8.17 6.85 -5.68
N ALA A 217 8.43 5.64 -5.20
CA ALA A 217 8.52 4.45 -6.04
C ALA A 217 7.32 3.50 -5.85
N LYS A 218 7.03 2.74 -6.92
CA LYS A 218 5.92 1.79 -6.97
C LYS A 218 6.20 0.56 -6.12
N ASP A 219 5.15 -0.20 -5.80
CA ASP A 219 5.26 -1.52 -5.18
C ASP A 219 5.91 -1.49 -3.78
N PHE A 220 5.57 -0.47 -2.99
CA PHE A 220 6.03 -0.38 -1.60
C PHE A 220 5.11 -1.14 -0.67
N TYR A 221 5.69 -1.82 0.31
CA TYR A 221 4.97 -2.47 1.39
C TYR A 221 5.62 -2.16 2.75
N ALA A 222 4.80 -1.89 3.76
CA ALA A 222 5.23 -1.82 5.14
C ALA A 222 4.31 -2.60 6.09
N GLU A 223 4.91 -3.20 7.10
CA GLU A 223 4.22 -3.97 8.15
C GLU A 223 4.85 -3.73 9.52
N ASP A 224 4.03 -3.76 10.58
CA ASP A 224 4.47 -3.77 11.97
C ASP A 224 5.43 -2.60 12.33
N ILE A 225 5.20 -1.41 11.75
CA ILE A 225 6.07 -0.24 11.91
C ILE A 225 5.27 1.07 12.01
N SER A 226 5.79 2.02 12.79
CA SER A 226 5.22 3.37 12.92
C SER A 226 5.97 4.39 12.06
N PHE A 227 5.22 5.26 11.38
CA PHE A 227 5.69 6.44 10.67
C PHE A 227 5.16 7.69 11.36
N GLU A 228 6.04 8.53 11.86
CA GLU A 228 5.67 9.70 12.64
C GLU A 228 6.29 10.98 12.09
N ASN A 229 5.50 12.05 12.02
CA ASN A 229 6.09 13.39 12.03
C ASN A 229 6.12 13.90 13.46
N LYS A 230 7.33 14.07 13.99
CA LYS A 230 7.55 14.47 15.37
C LYS A 230 6.99 15.87 15.67
N TRP A 231 6.93 16.77 14.68
CA TRP A 231 6.26 18.07 14.87
C TRP A 231 4.79 17.88 15.22
N GLY A 232 4.05 17.13 14.39
CA GLY A 232 2.63 16.89 14.62
C GLY A 232 2.36 16.16 15.94
N VAL A 233 3.18 15.14 16.26
CA VAL A 233 3.03 14.36 17.49
C VAL A 233 3.34 15.19 18.75
N ASP A 234 4.42 15.98 18.74
CA ASP A 234 4.84 16.77 19.91
C ASP A 234 3.97 18.01 20.11
N GLU A 235 3.70 18.76 19.03
CA GLU A 235 3.08 20.09 19.13
C GLU A 235 1.54 20.05 19.09
N GLN A 236 0.95 18.96 18.55
CA GLN A 236 -0.52 18.76 18.48
C GLN A 236 -1.27 19.99 17.92
N THR A 237 -0.64 20.65 16.94
CA THR A 237 -1.13 21.86 16.28
C THR A 237 -0.55 21.96 14.87
N GLY A 238 -0.98 22.98 14.12
CA GLY A 238 -0.36 23.35 12.85
C GLY A 238 1.09 23.86 13.03
N PRO A 239 1.77 24.26 11.95
CA PRO A 239 1.36 24.15 10.55
C PRO A 239 1.43 22.70 10.05
N GLN A 240 1.26 22.50 8.74
CA GLN A 240 1.31 21.19 8.08
C GLN A 240 2.62 20.45 8.39
N ALA A 241 2.51 19.17 8.73
CA ALA A 241 3.64 18.33 9.11
C ALA A 241 3.36 16.86 8.75
N GLU A 242 3.69 16.49 7.51
CA GLU A 242 3.40 15.17 6.97
C GLU A 242 4.27 14.07 7.61
N ALA A 243 3.64 12.98 8.06
CA ALA A 243 4.35 11.77 8.49
C ALA A 243 4.72 10.90 7.28
N VAL A 244 3.75 10.72 6.39
CA VAL A 244 3.90 9.92 5.17
C VAL A 244 3.41 10.70 3.96
N HIS A 245 4.20 10.69 2.90
CA HIS A 245 3.85 11.24 1.60
C HIS A 245 3.98 10.16 0.53
N THR A 246 2.85 9.72 -0.04
CA THR A 246 2.83 8.71 -1.10
C THR A 246 2.60 9.36 -2.47
N ARG A 247 3.48 9.04 -3.41
CA ARG A 247 3.50 9.59 -4.78
C ARG A 247 3.87 8.51 -5.81
N ALA A 248 3.24 7.35 -5.69
CA ALA A 248 3.39 6.23 -6.62
C ALA A 248 2.19 5.27 -6.52
N ASP A 249 2.10 4.34 -7.47
CA ASP A 249 1.07 3.29 -7.48
C ASP A 249 1.51 2.09 -6.65
N ARG A 250 0.54 1.32 -6.14
CA ARG A 250 0.74 0.07 -5.40
C ARG A 250 1.52 0.25 -4.10
N ILE A 251 0.99 1.10 -3.22
CA ILE A 251 1.55 1.36 -1.88
C ILE A 251 0.66 0.69 -0.84
N ALA A 252 1.22 -0.18 0.00
CA ALA A 252 0.48 -0.93 1.01
C ALA A 252 1.06 -0.80 2.42
N PHE A 253 0.17 -0.65 3.40
CA PHE A 253 0.49 -0.66 4.84
C PHE A 253 -0.39 -1.69 5.53
N TYR A 254 0.20 -2.55 6.36
CA TYR A 254 -0.53 -3.50 7.20
C TYR A 254 -0.08 -3.40 8.65
N HIS A 255 -1.01 -3.18 9.58
CA HIS A 255 -0.67 -3.06 11.00
C HIS A 255 0.41 -2.00 11.29
N CYS A 256 0.34 -0.88 10.57
CA CYS A 256 1.22 0.27 10.75
C CYS A 256 0.53 1.38 11.55
N LYS A 257 1.32 2.28 12.14
CA LYS A 257 0.82 3.57 12.61
C LYS A 257 1.32 4.69 11.73
N LEU A 258 0.43 5.62 11.39
CA LEU A 258 0.77 6.86 10.70
C LEU A 258 0.33 7.99 11.64
N ARG A 259 1.28 8.73 12.23
CA ARG A 259 0.99 9.68 13.32
C ARG A 259 1.52 11.08 13.06
N GLY A 260 0.68 12.07 13.28
CA GLY A 260 0.96 13.49 13.12
C GLY A 260 -0.17 14.32 13.71
N PHE A 261 -0.36 15.54 13.19
CA PHE A 261 -1.49 16.39 13.57
C PHE A 261 -2.15 17.01 12.34
N GLN A 262 -1.50 17.99 11.71
CA GLN A 262 -1.97 18.57 10.46
C GLN A 262 -1.28 17.85 9.30
N ASP A 263 -2.06 17.38 8.33
CA ASP A 263 -1.57 16.77 7.08
C ASP A 263 -0.80 15.44 7.28
N THR A 264 -1.15 14.58 8.26
CA THR A 264 -0.41 13.35 8.59
C THR A 264 -0.05 12.48 7.37
N TRP A 265 -1.01 12.20 6.47
CA TRP A 265 -0.79 11.39 5.28
C TRP A 265 -1.21 12.12 4.00
N TRP A 266 -0.21 12.49 3.19
CA TRP A 266 -0.41 13.03 1.86
C TRP A 266 -0.45 11.92 0.80
N THR A 267 -1.60 11.70 0.17
CA THR A 267 -1.74 10.78 -0.98
C THR A 267 -1.80 11.58 -2.29
N ARG A 268 -0.83 11.38 -3.19
CA ARG A 268 -0.66 12.21 -4.38
C ARG A 268 -0.50 11.38 -5.65
N ASN A 269 -0.93 11.96 -6.78
CA ASN A 269 -0.59 11.48 -8.12
C ASN A 269 0.85 11.89 -8.49
N TYR A 270 1.45 11.28 -9.52
CA TYR A 270 2.85 11.56 -9.91
C TYR A 270 3.12 13.05 -10.11
N THR A 271 2.17 13.82 -10.63
CA THR A 271 2.37 15.25 -10.91
C THR A 271 1.23 16.06 -10.31
N SER A 272 1.57 17.10 -9.54
CA SER A 272 0.57 18.00 -8.93
C SER A 272 -0.31 18.64 -9.99
N GLY A 273 -1.64 18.62 -9.79
CA GLY A 273 -2.58 19.26 -10.72
C GLY A 273 -2.59 18.64 -12.12
N SER A 274 -1.99 17.47 -12.32
CA SER A 274 -2.01 16.73 -13.58
C SER A 274 -3.10 15.66 -13.57
N SER A 275 -3.67 15.38 -14.74
CA SER A 275 -4.56 14.24 -14.98
C SER A 275 -3.80 12.93 -15.27
N GLU A 276 -2.47 12.95 -15.27
CA GLU A 276 -1.64 11.76 -15.45
C GLU A 276 -1.61 10.91 -14.17
N ASN A 277 -1.82 9.60 -14.33
CA ASN A 277 -1.76 8.61 -13.25
C ASN A 277 -2.70 8.94 -12.06
N ILE A 278 -3.88 9.48 -12.35
CA ILE A 278 -4.88 9.90 -11.35
C ILE A 278 -5.53 8.78 -10.52
N ASN A 279 -5.26 7.52 -10.88
CA ASN A 279 -5.85 6.34 -10.24
C ASN A 279 -4.80 5.47 -9.53
N MET A 280 -3.68 6.06 -9.09
CA MET A 280 -2.72 5.38 -8.23
C MET A 280 -3.36 4.87 -6.95
N ARG A 281 -3.03 3.64 -6.59
CA ARG A 281 -3.65 2.92 -5.48
C ARG A 281 -2.76 2.95 -4.24
N ASN A 282 -3.38 3.32 -3.13
CA ASN A 282 -2.86 3.16 -1.78
C ASN A 282 -3.80 2.22 -1.02
N TYR A 283 -3.23 1.35 -0.19
CA TYR A 283 -3.96 0.40 0.64
C TYR A 283 -3.47 0.45 2.08
N ALA A 284 -4.38 0.55 3.04
CA ALA A 284 -4.07 0.41 4.45
C ALA A 284 -5.05 -0.58 5.09
N ASP A 285 -4.52 -1.56 5.83
CA ASP A 285 -5.32 -2.55 6.53
C ASP A 285 -4.87 -2.70 7.98
N ASN A 286 -5.82 -2.76 8.90
CA ASN A 286 -5.58 -2.90 10.34
C ASN A 286 -4.59 -1.85 10.89
N CYS A 287 -4.63 -0.63 10.35
CA CYS A 287 -3.71 0.45 10.71
C CYS A 287 -4.29 1.39 11.77
N TRP A 288 -3.41 2.18 12.38
CA TRP A 288 -3.75 3.33 13.22
C TRP A 288 -3.35 4.61 12.50
N ILE A 289 -4.31 5.44 12.09
CA ILE A 289 -4.05 6.69 11.38
C ILE A 289 -4.50 7.85 12.26
N GLU A 290 -3.54 8.68 12.67
CA GLU A 290 -3.71 9.68 13.74
C GLU A 290 -3.47 11.11 13.25
N GLY A 291 -4.38 12.02 13.60
CA GLY A 291 -4.20 13.45 13.39
C GLY A 291 -5.38 14.29 13.84
N GLY A 292 -5.28 15.59 13.57
CA GLY A 292 -6.29 16.59 13.88
C GLY A 292 -6.87 17.21 12.62
N THR A 293 -6.07 17.99 11.89
CA THR A 293 -6.54 18.74 10.71
C THR A 293 -6.10 18.05 9.42
N ASP A 294 -7.05 17.74 8.54
CA ASP A 294 -6.81 17.25 7.18
C ASP A 294 -5.84 16.07 7.13
N TYR A 295 -5.91 15.17 8.11
CA TYR A 295 -4.80 14.25 8.36
C TYR A 295 -4.69 13.12 7.32
N ILE A 296 -5.68 12.97 6.43
CA ILE A 296 -5.57 12.24 5.17
C ILE A 296 -5.97 13.17 4.03
N PHE A 297 -5.03 13.58 3.19
CA PHE A 297 -5.30 14.61 2.17
C PHE A 297 -4.61 14.34 0.84
N GLY A 298 -5.08 15.06 -0.20
CA GLY A 298 -4.57 14.95 -1.57
C GLY A 298 -5.52 14.21 -2.53
N GLY A 299 -4.97 13.69 -3.62
CA GLY A 299 -5.75 13.27 -4.80
C GLY A 299 -5.54 11.83 -5.27
N GLY A 300 -4.83 11.00 -4.50
CA GLY A 300 -4.66 9.58 -4.82
C GLY A 300 -5.90 8.74 -4.50
N ASN A 301 -6.01 7.54 -5.10
CA ASN A 301 -7.00 6.56 -4.64
C ASN A 301 -6.47 5.86 -3.38
N LEU A 302 -7.34 5.71 -2.38
CA LEU A 302 -7.00 5.08 -1.11
C LEU A 302 -8.15 4.18 -0.66
N LEU A 303 -7.84 2.92 -0.37
CA LEU A 303 -8.71 2.03 0.39
C LEU A 303 -8.10 1.80 1.79
N VAL A 304 -8.84 2.18 2.82
CA VAL A 304 -8.52 1.86 4.22
C VAL A 304 -9.52 0.84 4.74
N GLU A 305 -9.05 -0.26 5.32
CA GLU A 305 -9.89 -1.31 5.87
C GLU A 305 -9.54 -1.61 7.33
N ARG A 306 -10.54 -1.97 8.15
CA ARG A 306 -10.35 -2.51 9.51
C ARG A 306 -9.44 -1.65 10.40
N SER A 307 -9.36 -0.35 10.12
CA SER A 307 -8.38 0.55 10.72
C SER A 307 -9.03 1.48 11.73
N THR A 308 -8.21 2.05 12.61
CA THR A 308 -8.60 3.10 13.54
C THR A 308 -8.19 4.45 12.98
N LEU A 309 -9.17 5.36 12.89
CA LEU A 309 -9.03 6.77 12.58
C LEU A 309 -9.02 7.53 13.90
N TYR A 310 -7.84 7.94 14.37
CA TYR A 310 -7.63 8.48 15.72
C TYR A 310 -7.47 10.00 15.72
N ASN A 311 -8.45 10.68 16.32
CA ASN A 311 -8.58 12.13 16.34
C ASN A 311 -7.91 12.72 17.59
N VAL A 312 -7.10 13.75 17.42
CA VAL A 312 -6.32 14.33 18.54
C VAL A 312 -6.50 15.83 18.74
N GLY A 313 -7.19 16.53 17.84
CA GLY A 313 -7.43 17.96 17.90
C GLY A 313 -8.78 18.36 18.50
N GLN A 314 -8.96 19.65 18.75
CA GLN A 314 -10.24 20.23 19.20
C GLN A 314 -11.27 20.30 18.08
N GLN A 315 -10.81 20.50 16.85
CA GLN A 315 -11.62 20.40 15.63
C GLN A 315 -10.87 19.51 14.66
N ASN A 316 -11.53 18.44 14.21
CA ASN A 316 -10.90 17.39 13.44
C ASN A 316 -11.53 17.26 12.07
N PHE A 317 -10.68 17.09 11.05
CA PHE A 317 -11.08 16.79 9.68
C PHE A 317 -10.30 15.55 9.26
N ILE A 318 -11.01 14.42 9.14
CA ILE A 318 -10.37 13.15 8.77
C ILE A 318 -9.79 13.23 7.37
N THR A 319 -10.57 13.77 6.41
CA THR A 319 -10.11 13.90 5.03
C THR A 319 -10.12 15.32 4.48
N ALA A 320 -9.18 15.60 3.57
CA ALA A 320 -9.20 16.77 2.71
C ALA A 320 -8.80 16.39 1.26
N GLY A 321 -9.79 15.90 0.51
CA GLY A 321 -9.57 15.39 -0.84
C GLY A 321 -9.33 16.49 -1.87
N SER A 322 -8.53 16.18 -2.89
CA SER A 322 -8.24 16.98 -4.08
C SER A 322 -8.31 16.14 -5.36
N HIS A 323 -9.22 15.16 -5.40
CA HIS A 323 -9.36 14.21 -6.51
C HIS A 323 -9.76 14.92 -7.81
N MET A 324 -9.18 14.50 -8.92
CA MET A 324 -9.52 15.06 -10.23
C MET A 324 -10.95 14.63 -10.63
N PRO A 325 -11.65 15.39 -11.49
CA PRO A 325 -13.01 15.02 -11.92
C PRO A 325 -13.13 13.60 -12.52
N THR A 326 -12.06 13.13 -13.15
CA THR A 326 -11.93 11.81 -13.78
C THR A 326 -11.39 10.72 -12.86
N THR A 327 -11.12 11.01 -11.58
CA THR A 327 -10.76 10.01 -10.58
C THR A 327 -11.90 9.00 -10.41
N GLU A 328 -11.54 7.72 -10.31
CA GLU A 328 -12.49 6.60 -10.31
C GLU A 328 -13.03 6.29 -8.90
N TRP A 329 -12.16 6.24 -7.89
CA TRP A 329 -12.53 5.74 -6.55
C TRP A 329 -12.40 6.77 -5.43
N GLY A 330 -11.37 7.62 -5.46
CA GLY A 330 -11.07 8.56 -4.38
C GLY A 330 -10.69 7.87 -3.08
N TYR A 331 -11.20 8.36 -1.95
CA TYR A 331 -10.98 7.75 -0.64
C TYR A 331 -12.15 6.86 -0.23
N VAL A 332 -11.85 5.63 0.16
CA VAL A 332 -12.84 4.66 0.64
C VAL A 332 -12.35 4.08 1.96
N PHE A 333 -13.16 4.22 3.00
CA PHE A 333 -12.92 3.65 4.34
C PHE A 333 -13.94 2.56 4.59
N ARG A 334 -13.51 1.32 4.81
CA ARG A 334 -14.40 0.17 5.08
C ARG A 334 -14.12 -0.45 6.43
N ASP A 335 -15.17 -0.77 7.16
CA ASP A 335 -15.08 -1.51 8.44
C ASP A 335 -14.11 -0.82 9.43
N CYS A 336 -14.01 0.51 9.36
CA CYS A 336 -13.11 1.31 10.17
C CYS A 336 -13.80 1.79 11.46
N SER A 337 -13.00 2.19 12.44
CA SER A 337 -13.50 2.84 13.65
C SER A 337 -12.97 4.26 13.80
N ILE A 338 -13.82 5.17 14.27
CA ILE A 338 -13.46 6.55 14.62
C ILE A 338 -13.32 6.62 16.14
N ARG A 339 -12.12 7.01 16.57
CA ARG A 339 -11.70 7.15 17.98
C ARG A 339 -10.91 8.45 18.14
N GLY A 340 -10.50 8.74 19.37
CA GLY A 340 -9.72 9.93 19.66
C GLY A 340 -9.46 10.12 21.15
N ASN A 341 -8.64 11.11 21.45
CA ASN A 341 -8.23 11.44 22.82
C ASN A 341 -9.30 12.30 23.55
N GLU A 342 -8.96 12.78 24.75
CA GLU A 342 -9.82 13.66 25.53
C GLU A 342 -10.13 14.99 24.83
N THR A 343 -9.14 15.59 24.16
CA THR A 343 -9.31 16.82 23.36
C THR A 343 -10.34 16.63 22.24
N ALA A 344 -10.25 15.53 21.50
CA ALA A 344 -11.22 15.20 20.46
C ALA A 344 -12.60 14.89 21.04
N THR A 345 -12.68 14.24 22.21
CA THR A 345 -13.95 14.01 22.91
C THR A 345 -14.65 15.32 23.29
N ALA A 346 -13.88 16.32 23.72
CA ALA A 346 -14.41 17.66 24.01
C ALA A 346 -14.58 18.54 22.77
N GLY A 347 -14.22 18.02 21.59
CA GLY A 347 -14.15 18.73 20.33
C GLY A 347 -15.20 18.30 19.31
N THR A 348 -14.89 18.58 18.05
CA THR A 348 -15.74 18.21 16.92
C THR A 348 -14.96 17.36 15.93
N ILE A 349 -15.61 16.33 15.38
CA ILE A 349 -15.04 15.46 14.35
C ILE A 349 -15.91 15.56 13.10
N TYR A 350 -15.28 15.81 11.95
CA TYR A 350 -15.90 15.73 10.62
C TYR A 350 -15.21 14.64 9.81
N PHE A 351 -15.99 13.93 8.98
CA PHE A 351 -15.48 12.99 7.98
C PHE A 351 -14.48 13.65 7.03
N GLY A 352 -14.64 14.95 6.76
CA GLY A 352 -13.68 15.71 5.98
C GLY A 352 -14.24 17.00 5.41
N ARG A 353 -13.46 17.61 4.51
CA ARG A 353 -13.81 18.83 3.78
C ARG A 353 -13.20 18.87 2.37
N PRO A 354 -13.86 19.52 1.40
CA PRO A 354 -13.45 19.47 -0.01
C PRO A 354 -12.36 20.49 -0.32
N TRP A 355 -11.11 20.05 -0.39
CA TRP A 355 -9.97 20.96 -0.55
C TRP A 355 -9.90 21.57 -1.95
N GLN A 356 -9.86 20.76 -3.00
CA GLN A 356 -9.69 21.22 -4.38
C GLN A 356 -10.38 20.29 -5.39
N GLN A 357 -10.55 20.73 -6.64
CA GLN A 357 -11.00 19.88 -7.75
C GLN A 357 -12.40 19.28 -7.51
N SER A 358 -12.55 17.95 -7.53
CA SER A 358 -13.83 17.25 -7.37
C SER A 358 -13.69 16.08 -6.39
N PRO A 359 -13.52 16.35 -5.08
CA PRO A 359 -13.17 15.35 -4.08
C PRO A 359 -14.18 14.20 -3.97
N MET A 360 -13.67 13.00 -3.69
CA MET A 360 -14.45 11.79 -3.47
C MET A 360 -14.01 11.13 -2.16
N THR A 361 -14.94 10.93 -1.22
CA THR A 361 -14.70 10.24 0.04
C THR A 361 -15.96 9.49 0.47
N VAL A 362 -15.80 8.21 0.81
CA VAL A 362 -16.89 7.34 1.27
C VAL A 362 -16.48 6.57 2.53
N PHE A 363 -17.37 6.57 3.53
CA PHE A 363 -17.27 5.76 4.73
C PHE A 363 -18.28 4.62 4.70
N ILE A 364 -17.84 3.37 4.84
CA ILE A 364 -18.66 2.15 4.71
C ILE A 364 -18.48 1.30 5.95
N ASN A 365 -19.58 0.88 6.59
CA ASN A 365 -19.57 0.09 7.84
C ASN A 365 -18.68 0.72 8.92
N THR A 366 -18.83 2.02 9.15
CA THR A 366 -17.95 2.76 10.08
C THR A 366 -18.52 2.74 11.49
N LEU A 367 -17.70 2.37 12.47
CA LEU A 367 -18.05 2.42 13.89
C LEU A 367 -17.49 3.70 14.53
N CYS A 368 -18.37 4.64 14.82
CA CYS A 368 -18.09 5.85 15.58
C CYS A 368 -18.11 5.53 17.08
N LEU A 369 -16.94 5.44 17.71
CA LEU A 369 -16.80 5.37 19.17
C LEU A 369 -16.71 6.77 19.79
N GLN A 370 -16.51 7.79 18.96
CA GLN A 370 -16.78 9.18 19.25
C GLN A 370 -17.74 9.72 18.18
N PRO A 371 -18.69 10.61 18.56
CA PRO A 371 -19.65 11.17 17.62
C PRO A 371 -18.95 11.98 16.53
N VAL A 372 -19.35 11.72 15.29
CA VAL A 372 -19.11 12.65 14.18
C VAL A 372 -20.19 13.73 14.25
N HIS A 373 -19.82 14.97 13.91
CA HIS A 373 -20.76 16.10 13.85
C HIS A 373 -22.01 15.75 13.01
N GLU A 374 -23.18 16.26 13.36
CA GLU A 374 -24.44 15.90 12.71
C GLU A 374 -24.48 16.19 11.21
N GLU A 375 -23.77 17.23 10.78
CA GLU A 375 -23.58 17.55 9.35
C GLU A 375 -22.65 16.58 8.62
N GLY A 376 -21.84 15.81 9.33
CA GLY A 376 -20.86 14.83 8.82
C GLY A 376 -19.64 15.47 8.16
N TRP A 377 -19.85 16.48 7.31
CA TRP A 377 -18.87 17.10 6.44
C TRP A 377 -18.79 18.61 6.69
N TYR A 378 -17.64 19.18 6.41
CA TYR A 378 -17.40 20.62 6.54
C TYR A 378 -17.10 21.26 5.18
N THR A 379 -17.31 22.57 5.09
CA THR A 379 -17.03 23.32 3.86
C THR A 379 -15.57 23.79 3.78
N MET A 380 -15.05 23.98 2.57
CA MET A 380 -13.71 24.51 2.33
C MET A 380 -13.64 25.24 0.98
N GLY A 381 -13.08 24.61 -0.06
CA GLY A 381 -12.70 25.31 -1.29
C GLY A 381 -13.37 24.80 -2.57
N ALA A 382 -13.90 23.58 -2.57
CA ALA A 382 -14.45 22.92 -3.76
C ALA A 382 -15.83 22.29 -3.50
N LEU A 383 -16.54 21.95 -4.57
CA LEU A 383 -17.75 21.14 -4.49
C LEU A 383 -17.35 19.65 -4.60
N PRO A 384 -17.69 18.78 -3.62
CA PRO A 384 -17.36 17.36 -3.70
C PRO A 384 -18.16 16.68 -4.83
N LYS A 385 -17.53 15.72 -5.51
CA LYS A 385 -18.21 14.82 -6.45
C LYS A 385 -18.97 13.74 -5.70
N LEU A 386 -18.39 13.21 -4.63
CA LEU A 386 -19.02 12.19 -3.80
C LEU A 386 -18.54 12.27 -2.35
N TYR A 387 -19.39 12.72 -1.44
CA TYR A 387 -19.22 12.64 0.01
C TYR A 387 -20.42 11.90 0.58
N ALA A 388 -20.18 10.64 0.92
CA ALA A 388 -21.25 9.71 1.27
C ALA A 388 -20.85 8.79 2.41
N GLU A 389 -21.84 8.20 3.06
CA GLU A 389 -21.63 7.10 3.99
C GLU A 389 -22.58 5.93 3.73
N TYR A 390 -22.25 4.76 4.27
CA TYR A 390 -23.11 3.60 4.32
C TYR A 390 -22.93 2.86 5.64
N ASN A 391 -24.03 2.59 6.34
CA ASN A 391 -24.03 1.80 7.57
C ASN A 391 -23.06 2.33 8.64
N THR A 392 -23.03 3.65 8.83
CA THR A 392 -22.34 4.27 9.97
C THR A 392 -23.12 4.00 11.24
N THR A 393 -22.42 3.58 12.29
CA THR A 393 -23.00 3.31 13.60
C THR A 393 -22.28 4.09 14.67
N GLU A 394 -22.99 4.53 15.70
CA GLU A 394 -22.45 5.08 16.93
C GLU A 394 -22.85 4.17 18.08
N ASN A 395 -21.86 3.67 18.83
CA ASN A 395 -22.11 2.75 19.96
C ASN A 395 -23.03 1.57 19.61
N GLY A 396 -22.94 1.06 18.37
CA GLY A 396 -23.73 -0.07 17.87
C GLY A 396 -25.11 0.28 17.27
N TRP A 397 -25.49 1.55 17.23
CA TRP A 397 -26.76 2.02 16.66
C TRP A 397 -26.53 2.82 15.38
N ALA A 398 -27.44 2.70 14.40
CA ALA A 398 -27.38 3.53 13.21
C ALA A 398 -27.47 5.03 13.58
N VAL A 399 -26.60 5.84 12.99
CA VAL A 399 -26.61 7.30 13.19
C VAL A 399 -27.75 7.97 12.42
N ASP A 400 -28.25 9.10 12.92
CA ASP A 400 -29.16 9.95 12.15
C ASP A 400 -28.37 10.74 11.09
N THR A 401 -28.74 10.54 9.82
CA THR A 401 -28.12 11.19 8.66
C THR A 401 -28.98 12.31 8.07
N SER A 402 -30.13 12.63 8.67
CA SER A 402 -31.07 13.63 8.15
C SER A 402 -30.49 15.06 8.10
N LYS A 403 -29.46 15.32 8.92
CA LYS A 403 -28.77 16.60 9.02
C LYS A 403 -27.48 16.69 8.21
N ARG A 404 -27.13 15.65 7.44
CA ARG A 404 -25.91 15.68 6.62
C ARG A 404 -25.90 16.87 5.68
N ARG A 405 -24.72 17.48 5.57
CA ARG A 405 -24.47 18.70 4.81
C ARG A 405 -24.98 18.57 3.37
N GLN A 406 -25.74 19.58 2.93
CA GLN A 406 -26.33 19.66 1.59
C GLN A 406 -25.78 20.83 0.76
N THR A 407 -24.95 21.70 1.35
CA THR A 407 -24.37 22.86 0.65
C THR A 407 -22.91 23.06 1.02
N TYR A 408 -22.15 23.60 0.08
CA TYR A 408 -20.72 23.91 0.24
C TYR A 408 -20.40 25.29 -0.34
N ASP A 409 -19.53 26.02 0.34
CA ASP A 409 -18.84 27.15 -0.25
C ASP A 409 -17.80 26.66 -1.25
N VAL A 410 -17.71 27.37 -2.37
CA VAL A 410 -16.81 27.05 -3.48
C VAL A 410 -15.96 28.27 -3.78
N SER A 411 -14.65 28.07 -3.75
CA SER A 411 -13.70 29.14 -4.04
C SER A 411 -13.72 29.54 -5.51
N ALA A 412 -13.32 30.78 -5.79
CA ALA A 412 -13.23 31.30 -7.15
C ALA A 412 -12.41 30.41 -8.11
N SER A 413 -11.41 29.69 -7.58
CA SER A 413 -10.55 28.79 -8.36
C SER A 413 -11.26 27.51 -8.82
N PHE A 414 -12.37 27.12 -8.17
CA PHE A 414 -13.11 25.88 -8.47
C PHE A 414 -14.58 26.11 -8.82
N SER A 415 -15.06 27.35 -8.77
CA SER A 415 -16.38 27.75 -9.25
C SER A 415 -16.42 27.84 -10.78
N GLU A 416 -17.54 27.48 -11.40
CA GLU A 416 -17.76 27.71 -12.84
C GLU A 416 -17.79 29.21 -13.20
N SER A 417 -18.26 30.05 -12.27
CA SER A 417 -18.35 31.50 -12.48
C SER A 417 -17.02 32.26 -12.33
N GLY A 418 -15.97 31.59 -11.83
CA GLY A 418 -14.69 32.21 -11.46
C GLY A 418 -14.78 33.15 -10.25
N LYS A 419 -15.80 33.02 -9.40
CA LYS A 419 -16.05 33.84 -8.22
C LYS A 419 -16.30 32.97 -7.00
N GLN A 420 -16.06 33.52 -5.81
CA GLN A 420 -16.47 32.85 -4.58
C GLN A 420 -17.99 32.67 -4.59
N GLU A 421 -18.44 31.43 -4.43
CA GLU A 421 -19.84 31.04 -4.31
C GLU A 421 -20.07 30.46 -2.91
N TYR A 422 -21.23 30.76 -2.33
CA TYR A 422 -21.62 30.32 -1.00
C TYR A 422 -22.85 29.43 -1.11
N ASP A 423 -22.95 28.45 -0.22
CA ASP A 423 -24.10 27.56 -0.14
C ASP A 423 -24.47 26.87 -1.47
N VAL A 424 -23.46 26.50 -2.27
CA VAL A 424 -23.69 25.77 -3.54
C VAL A 424 -24.31 24.41 -3.24
N PRO A 425 -25.45 24.04 -3.84
CA PRO A 425 -26.12 22.78 -3.58
C PRO A 425 -25.26 21.57 -3.94
N TYR A 426 -25.16 20.63 -3.00
CA TYR A 426 -24.58 19.32 -3.22
C TYR A 426 -25.63 18.38 -3.82
N THR A 427 -25.30 17.76 -4.95
CA THR A 427 -26.22 16.90 -5.71
C THR A 427 -25.89 15.42 -5.62
N GLY A 428 -24.77 15.06 -4.98
CA GLY A 428 -24.39 13.67 -4.78
C GLY A 428 -25.15 13.02 -3.63
N GLU A 429 -25.13 11.69 -3.59
CA GLU A 429 -25.77 10.92 -2.53
C GLU A 429 -25.02 11.07 -1.22
N VAL A 430 -25.71 11.49 -0.16
CA VAL A 430 -25.14 11.56 1.20
C VAL A 430 -25.14 10.19 1.91
N VAL A 431 -26.05 9.30 1.53
CA VAL A 431 -26.11 7.90 2.00
C VAL A 431 -26.21 6.98 0.79
N LEU A 432 -25.26 6.04 0.66
CA LEU A 432 -25.23 5.12 -0.46
C LEU A 432 -26.27 4.00 -0.32
N SER A 433 -26.66 3.41 -1.46
CA SER A 433 -27.30 2.09 -1.46
C SER A 433 -26.30 0.99 -1.12
N LYS A 434 -26.79 -0.17 -0.68
CA LYS A 434 -25.94 -1.33 -0.40
C LYS A 434 -25.14 -1.74 -1.65
N GLU A 435 -25.77 -1.75 -2.82
CA GLU A 435 -25.15 -2.16 -4.07
C GLU A 435 -23.96 -1.25 -4.43
N LYS A 436 -24.10 0.06 -4.23
CA LYS A 436 -23.00 1.01 -4.46
C LYS A 436 -21.87 0.84 -3.45
N ALA A 437 -22.19 0.64 -2.18
CA ALA A 437 -21.20 0.34 -1.14
C ALA A 437 -20.46 -0.99 -1.38
N ASP A 438 -21.16 -2.02 -1.88
CA ASP A 438 -20.56 -3.32 -2.21
C ASP A 438 -19.58 -3.21 -3.39
N LEU A 439 -19.78 -2.29 -4.34
CA LEU A 439 -18.87 -2.08 -5.48
C LEU A 439 -17.53 -1.46 -5.08
N MET A 440 -17.50 -0.64 -4.01
CA MET A 440 -16.29 0.04 -3.54
C MET A 440 -15.44 -0.88 -2.66
N ASN A 441 -14.94 -1.99 -3.22
CA ASN A 441 -14.28 -3.05 -2.47
C ASN A 441 -12.82 -3.31 -2.93
N TYR A 442 -12.13 -4.15 -2.17
CA TYR A 442 -10.73 -4.55 -2.40
C TYR A 442 -10.46 -5.11 -3.81
N ASP A 443 -11.33 -5.97 -4.33
CA ASP A 443 -11.13 -6.56 -5.66
C ASP A 443 -11.20 -5.50 -6.76
N LYS A 444 -12.09 -4.51 -6.63
CA LYS A 444 -12.28 -3.45 -7.62
C LYS A 444 -11.22 -2.35 -7.53
N ILE A 445 -10.88 -1.92 -6.30
CA ILE A 445 -9.98 -0.78 -6.08
C ILE A 445 -8.52 -1.22 -6.09
N ILE A 446 -8.19 -2.32 -5.40
CA ILE A 446 -6.80 -2.72 -5.13
C ILE A 446 -6.32 -3.75 -6.15
N LYS A 447 -6.98 -4.91 -6.26
CA LYS A 447 -6.61 -5.90 -7.28
C LYS A 447 -6.85 -5.37 -8.68
N ALA A 448 -7.95 -4.65 -8.87
CA ALA A 448 -8.31 -4.01 -10.12
C ALA A 448 -8.08 -4.96 -11.32
N ASN A 449 -7.53 -4.44 -12.41
CA ASN A 449 -7.28 -5.21 -13.61
C ASN A 449 -5.89 -5.87 -13.65
N ASP A 450 -4.97 -5.58 -12.72
CA ASP A 450 -3.61 -6.17 -12.73
C ASP A 450 -3.41 -7.28 -11.69
N GLY A 451 -4.40 -7.51 -10.81
CA GLY A 451 -4.37 -8.56 -9.80
C GLY A 451 -3.47 -8.27 -8.60
N TRP A 452 -2.95 -7.04 -8.44
CA TRP A 452 -2.09 -6.69 -7.31
C TRP A 452 -2.78 -6.96 -5.96
N ASN A 453 -2.20 -7.86 -5.16
CA ASN A 453 -2.86 -8.42 -3.99
C ASN A 453 -2.00 -8.34 -2.72
N PRO A 454 -1.87 -7.14 -2.09
CA PRO A 454 -1.09 -6.96 -0.87
C PRO A 454 -1.59 -7.79 0.34
N ARG A 455 -2.85 -8.25 0.37
CA ARG A 455 -3.34 -9.23 1.36
C ARG A 455 -2.55 -10.54 1.41
N ASN A 456 -1.83 -10.89 0.35
CA ASN A 456 -0.95 -12.04 0.36
C ASN A 456 0.37 -11.78 1.12
N PHE A 457 0.77 -10.52 1.31
CA PHE A 457 2.08 -10.15 1.86
C PHE A 457 2.16 -10.44 3.36
N TYR A 458 1.09 -10.18 4.10
CA TYR A 458 0.96 -10.44 5.54
C TYR A 458 0.28 -11.77 5.89
N LYS A 459 0.26 -12.73 4.96
CA LYS A 459 -0.12 -14.09 5.33
C LYS A 459 0.92 -14.67 6.28
N LYS A 460 0.52 -14.83 7.54
CA LYS A 460 1.36 -15.35 8.61
C LYS A 460 1.67 -16.83 8.38
N LEU A 461 2.93 -17.19 8.55
CA LEU A 461 3.36 -18.59 8.63
C LEU A 461 3.12 -19.13 10.04
N ALA A 462 3.03 -20.44 10.17
CA ALA A 462 3.04 -21.09 11.47
C ALA A 462 4.37 -20.83 12.21
N SER A 463 4.28 -20.48 13.48
CA SER A 463 5.46 -20.21 14.33
C SER A 463 6.31 -21.47 14.49
N PRO A 464 7.64 -21.37 14.31
CA PRO A 464 8.56 -22.47 14.58
C PRO A 464 8.39 -23.05 15.98
N GLN A 465 8.29 -24.38 16.07
CA GLN A 465 8.31 -25.08 17.35
C GLN A 465 9.77 -25.29 17.77
N VAL A 466 10.25 -24.41 18.65
CA VAL A 466 11.66 -24.34 19.05
C VAL A 466 11.94 -25.31 20.20
N MET A 467 12.95 -26.16 20.01
CA MET A 467 13.53 -27.03 21.04
C MET A 467 14.91 -26.51 21.42
N MET A 468 15.20 -26.46 22.71
CA MET A 468 16.51 -26.10 23.25
C MET A 468 17.18 -27.31 23.88
N SER A 469 18.38 -27.66 23.42
CA SER A 469 19.19 -28.74 23.97
C SER A 469 20.67 -28.45 23.79
N GLN A 470 21.47 -28.64 24.84
CA GLN A 470 22.94 -28.52 24.80
C GLN A 470 23.44 -27.19 24.19
N GLY A 471 22.86 -26.05 24.59
CA GLY A 471 23.25 -24.73 24.04
C GLY A 471 22.89 -24.52 22.57
N MET A 472 21.91 -25.26 22.03
CA MET A 472 21.45 -25.12 20.65
C MET A 472 19.92 -25.05 20.57
N LEU A 473 19.42 -24.05 19.86
CA LEU A 473 18.05 -23.98 19.39
C LEU A 473 17.92 -24.84 18.12
N SER A 474 16.82 -25.56 18.00
CA SER A 474 16.48 -26.32 16.79
C SER A 474 14.98 -26.32 16.55
N TRP A 475 14.56 -26.34 15.29
CA TRP A 475 13.15 -26.38 14.90
C TRP A 475 12.97 -27.19 13.62
N LYS A 476 11.71 -27.55 13.31
CA LYS A 476 11.36 -28.18 12.04
C LYS A 476 11.36 -27.12 10.94
N ASP A 477 11.89 -27.48 9.77
CA ASP A 477 11.87 -26.59 8.62
C ASP A 477 10.45 -26.25 8.16
N ASN A 478 10.21 -24.96 7.92
CA ASN A 478 9.08 -24.44 7.17
C ASN A 478 9.54 -24.16 5.74
N LYS A 479 8.93 -24.84 4.76
CA LYS A 479 9.29 -24.71 3.34
C LYS A 479 8.86 -23.38 2.72
N GLU A 480 7.94 -22.68 3.35
CA GLU A 480 7.45 -21.36 2.91
C GLU A 480 8.29 -20.21 3.50
N ALA A 481 9.19 -20.53 4.44
CA ALA A 481 10.05 -19.56 5.06
C ALA A 481 11.28 -19.29 4.19
N VAL A 482 11.58 -18.01 3.93
CA VAL A 482 12.81 -17.59 3.25
C VAL A 482 14.00 -17.56 4.19
N CYS A 483 13.79 -17.29 5.47
CA CYS A 483 14.77 -17.44 6.54
C CYS A 483 14.07 -17.46 7.91
N TYR A 484 14.87 -17.46 8.97
CA TYR A 484 14.43 -17.35 10.34
C TYR A 484 15.14 -16.20 11.04
N LEU A 485 14.39 -15.43 11.84
CA LEU A 485 14.92 -14.42 12.73
C LEU A 485 14.89 -14.94 14.17
N ILE A 486 15.94 -14.62 14.91
CA ILE A 486 16.15 -15.07 16.28
C ILE A 486 16.12 -13.84 17.17
N PHE A 487 15.28 -13.92 18.18
CA PHE A 487 15.12 -12.89 19.20
C PHE A 487 15.61 -13.43 20.53
N LYS A 488 16.40 -12.62 21.24
CA LYS A 488 16.90 -12.90 22.59
C LYS A 488 16.33 -11.85 23.53
N ASN A 489 15.56 -12.28 24.52
CA ASN A 489 14.86 -11.41 25.46
C ASN A 489 13.97 -10.36 24.77
N GLY A 490 13.30 -10.75 23.68
CA GLY A 490 12.42 -9.85 22.90
C GLY A 490 13.16 -8.85 21.99
N HIS A 491 14.48 -8.93 21.86
CA HIS A 491 15.26 -8.10 20.95
C HIS A 491 15.85 -8.93 19.81
N TYR A 492 15.91 -8.36 18.61
CA TYR A 492 16.62 -8.99 17.50
C TYR A 492 18.05 -9.38 17.92
N HIS A 493 18.43 -10.62 17.60
CA HIS A 493 19.72 -11.19 17.95
C HIS A 493 20.48 -11.67 16.72
N ALA A 494 19.83 -12.43 15.83
CA ALA A 494 20.47 -12.97 14.63
C ALA A 494 19.44 -13.36 13.55
N LYS A 495 19.94 -13.60 12.34
CA LYS A 495 19.21 -14.22 11.22
C LYS A 495 19.91 -15.52 10.81
N THR A 496 19.16 -16.49 10.31
CA THR A 496 19.72 -17.76 9.80
C THR A 496 18.83 -18.39 8.74
N THR A 497 19.44 -19.07 7.79
CA THR A 497 18.76 -19.95 6.82
C THR A 497 18.74 -21.42 7.28
N GLN A 498 19.42 -21.73 8.38
CA GLN A 498 19.43 -23.08 8.96
C GLN A 498 18.28 -23.24 9.95
N THR A 499 17.94 -24.49 10.27
CA THR A 499 16.90 -24.82 11.26
C THR A 499 17.47 -25.10 12.66
N LYS A 500 18.66 -24.54 12.91
CA LYS A 500 19.36 -24.62 14.18
C LYS A 500 20.22 -23.38 14.38
N PHE A 501 20.44 -23.02 15.65
CA PHE A 501 21.28 -21.89 16.03
C PHE A 501 21.94 -22.14 17.38
N ALA A 502 23.25 -21.91 17.46
CA ALA A 502 23.99 -22.01 18.72
C ALA A 502 23.72 -20.77 19.57
N ILE A 503 23.43 -20.95 20.85
CA ILE A 503 23.18 -19.85 21.79
C ILE A 503 24.37 -19.62 22.71
N ASP A 504 24.52 -18.39 23.14
CA ASP A 504 25.62 -17.89 23.98
C ASP A 504 25.24 -17.82 25.47
N GLU A 505 23.95 -17.85 25.81
CA GLU A 505 23.44 -17.72 27.18
C GLU A 505 22.20 -18.60 27.43
N GLU A 506 22.33 -19.64 28.26
CA GLU A 506 21.25 -20.60 28.50
C GLU A 506 20.05 -20.04 29.31
N ASN A 507 20.25 -18.94 30.05
CA ASN A 507 19.20 -18.34 30.88
C ASN A 507 18.36 -17.28 30.14
N ALA A 508 18.71 -16.93 28.91
CA ALA A 508 17.94 -15.97 28.13
C ALA A 508 16.69 -16.61 27.51
N THR A 509 15.65 -15.80 27.28
CA THR A 509 14.49 -16.25 26.50
C THR A 509 14.77 -16.11 25.02
N PHE A 510 14.51 -17.17 24.25
CA PHE A 510 14.69 -17.15 22.81
C PHE A 510 13.37 -17.39 22.10
N GLU A 511 13.17 -16.62 21.03
CA GLU A 511 12.08 -16.81 20.08
C GLU A 511 12.67 -16.92 18.67
N VAL A 512 12.08 -17.77 17.84
CA VAL A 512 12.43 -17.91 16.43
C VAL A 512 11.19 -17.61 15.63
N LYS A 513 11.26 -16.60 14.76
CA LYS A 513 10.19 -16.28 13.80
C LYS A 513 10.59 -16.75 12.41
N ALA A 514 9.66 -17.45 11.73
CA ALA A 514 9.82 -17.73 10.31
C ALA A 514 9.46 -16.48 9.50
N VAL A 515 10.21 -16.22 8.43
CA VAL A 515 9.97 -15.07 7.55
C VAL A 515 9.33 -15.56 6.26
N ASN A 516 8.16 -15.06 5.89
CA ASN A 516 7.54 -15.41 4.61
C ASN A 516 8.26 -14.72 3.44
N ARG A 517 7.93 -15.10 2.20
CA ARG A 517 8.55 -14.54 0.99
C ARG A 517 8.39 -13.03 0.77
N PHE A 518 7.47 -12.39 1.49
CA PHE A 518 7.23 -10.95 1.45
C PHE A 518 7.79 -10.23 2.69
N GLY A 519 8.49 -10.96 3.57
CA GLY A 519 9.14 -10.44 4.76
C GLY A 519 8.31 -10.55 6.04
N SER A 520 7.00 -10.82 5.96
CA SER A 520 6.14 -10.90 7.15
C SER A 520 6.60 -12.03 8.07
N LEU A 521 6.65 -11.75 9.37
CA LEU A 521 7.02 -12.71 10.41
C LEU A 521 5.85 -13.64 10.74
N SER A 522 6.14 -14.89 11.09
CA SER A 522 5.16 -15.83 11.65
C SER A 522 4.46 -15.29 12.90
N GLU A 523 3.30 -15.87 13.22
CA GLU A 523 2.51 -15.54 14.42
C GLU A 523 3.35 -15.47 15.70
#